data_AF-A0A7T9XHJ9-F1
#
_entry.id   AF-A0A7T9XHJ9-F1
#
_cell.length_a   1.000
_cell.length_b   1.000
_cell.length_c   1.000
_cell.angle_alpha   90.00
_cell.angle_beta   90.00
_cell.angle_gamma   90.00
#
_symmetry.space_group_name_H-M   'P 1'
#
loop_
_entity.id
_entity.type
_entity.pdbx_description
1 polymer ?
#
loop_
_entity_poly.entity_id
_entity_poly.type
_entity_poly.pdbx_seq_one_letter_code
_entity_poly.pdbx_strand_id
1 'polypeptide(L)'
;MIETFTWCPRVNPTEDITYKIRRAKFGDGYEQVSGDGINARSQKWSLEFTGRGEYITAIRQFIDLHGGIKAFQWKPPLEPVGLYRCAEHKLTPLGGDNYSLSLTFTQAFKP
;
A
#
# COMPACT_ATOMS: atom_id res chain seq x y z
N MET A 1 11.34 -9.33 -14.53
CA MET A 1 11.38 -7.87 -14.30
C MET A 1 10.31 -7.53 -13.27
N ILE A 2 10.54 -6.57 -12.38
CA ILE A 2 9.49 -6.15 -11.43
C ILE A 2 8.57 -5.18 -12.17
N GLU A 3 7.27 -5.44 -12.16
CA GLU A 3 6.28 -4.58 -12.80
C GLU A 3 6.06 -3.30 -11.99
N THR A 4 5.68 -2.21 -12.66
CA THR A 4 5.48 -0.89 -12.04
C THR A 4 4.01 -0.50 -12.14
N PHE A 5 3.41 -0.15 -10.99
CA PHE A 5 2.07 0.40 -10.91
C PHE A 5 2.11 1.90 -11.24
N THR A 6 1.44 2.31 -12.32
CA THR A 6 1.51 3.69 -12.85
C THR A 6 0.18 4.46 -12.80
N TRP A 7 -0.91 3.81 -12.36
CA TRP A 7 -2.22 4.46 -12.30
C TRP A 7 -2.29 5.50 -11.19
N CYS A 8 -2.95 6.62 -11.47
CA CYS A 8 -3.17 7.69 -10.50
C CYS A 8 -4.46 7.42 -9.70
N PRO A 9 -4.38 7.36 -8.35
CA PRO A 9 -5.57 7.26 -7.52
C PRO A 9 -6.39 8.57 -7.58
N ARG A 10 -7.65 8.49 -7.13
CA ARG A 10 -8.50 9.63 -6.83
C ARG A 10 -7.83 10.54 -5.78
N VAL A 11 -8.30 11.78 -5.69
CA VAL A 11 -7.92 12.72 -4.62
C VAL A 11 -8.03 12.07 -3.23
N ASN A 12 -7.09 12.43 -2.36
CA ASN A 12 -6.97 11.98 -0.96
C ASN A 12 -6.55 10.50 -0.75
N PRO A 13 -5.46 10.01 -1.37
CA PRO A 13 -4.84 8.77 -0.90
C PRO A 13 -4.38 8.95 0.55
N THR A 14 -4.71 8.01 1.41
CA THR A 14 -4.33 8.06 2.83
C THR A 14 -3.15 7.14 3.10
N GLU A 15 -2.14 7.67 3.79
CA GLU A 15 -0.99 6.91 4.28
C GLU A 15 -1.15 6.61 5.78
N ASP A 16 -0.96 5.36 6.15
CA ASP A 16 -0.77 4.91 7.52
C ASP A 16 0.69 4.47 7.71
N ILE A 17 1.43 5.17 8.56
CA ILE A 17 2.81 4.83 8.91
C ILE A 17 2.81 4.12 10.26
N THR A 18 3.40 2.92 10.29
CA THR A 18 3.66 2.21 11.55
C THR A 18 5.15 2.16 11.83
N TYR A 19 5.54 2.58 13.04
CA TYR A 19 6.89 2.41 13.55
C TYR A 19 6.96 1.20 14.48
N LYS A 20 7.77 0.19 14.14
CA LYS A 20 8.11 -0.88 15.07
C LYS A 20 9.24 -0.39 15.97
N ILE A 21 8.92 -0.22 17.24
CA ILE A 21 9.86 0.23 18.28
C ILE A 21 9.82 -0.73 19.45
N ARG A 22 10.99 -1.04 20.01
CA ARG A 22 11.12 -1.75 21.28
C ARG A 22 11.17 -0.73 22.40
N ARG A 23 10.43 -1.00 23.47
CA ARG A 23 10.45 -0.23 24.71
C ARG A 23 10.85 -1.14 25.86
N ALA A 24 11.92 -0.77 26.56
CA ALA A 24 12.29 -1.37 27.84
C ALA A 24 12.06 -0.33 28.94
N LYS A 25 11.20 -0.64 29.92
CA LYS A 25 11.01 0.20 31.11
C LYS A 25 11.86 -0.34 32.25
N PHE A 26 12.62 0.54 32.89
CA PHE A 26 13.40 0.24 34.08
C PHE A 26 12.63 0.71 35.32
N GLY A 27 12.85 0.03 36.45
CA GLY A 27 12.06 0.21 37.69
C GLY A 27 12.21 1.58 38.37
N ASP A 28 13.11 2.42 37.87
CA ASP A 28 13.37 3.80 38.27
C ASP A 28 12.60 4.84 37.42
N GLY A 29 11.76 4.38 36.49
CA GLY A 29 10.95 5.23 35.62
C GLY A 29 11.62 5.60 34.29
N TYR A 30 12.83 5.10 34.02
CA TYR A 30 13.46 5.29 32.71
C TYR A 30 12.88 4.36 31.65
N GLU A 31 12.67 4.90 30.45
CA GLU A 31 12.30 4.13 29.26
C GLU A 31 13.40 4.22 28.21
N GLN A 32 13.93 3.08 27.77
CA GLN A 32 14.75 3.00 26.57
C GLN A 32 13.88 2.65 25.38
N VAL A 33 13.91 3.51 24.36
CA VAL A 33 13.23 3.30 23.08
C VAL A 33 14.28 3.03 21.99
N SER A 34 14.13 1.94 21.26
CA SER A 34 14.97 1.63 20.08
C SER A 34 14.12 1.13 18.91
N GLY A 35 14.59 1.33 17.69
CA GLY A 35 13.93 0.78 16.49
C GLY A 35 13.97 -0.75 16.49
N ASP A 36 12.85 -1.40 16.19
CA ASP A 36 12.77 -2.86 16.14
C ASP A 36 13.14 -3.39 14.74
N GLY A 37 14.39 -3.82 14.58
CA GLY A 37 14.88 -4.47 13.38
C GLY A 37 15.24 -3.52 12.22
N ILE A 38 15.55 -4.11 11.06
CA ILE A 38 16.05 -3.39 9.85
C ILE A 38 14.97 -2.50 9.22
N ASN A 39 13.68 -2.88 9.33
CA ASN A 39 12.55 -2.15 8.77
C ASN A 39 11.64 -1.63 9.88
N ALA A 40 12.16 -0.67 10.66
CA ALA A 40 11.44 -0.07 11.78
C ALA A 40 10.28 0.85 11.33
N ARG A 41 10.20 1.24 10.05
CA ARG A 41 9.08 2.01 9.46
C ARG A 41 8.42 1.17 8.37
N SER A 42 7.09 1.04 8.42
CA SER A 42 6.29 0.40 7.39
C SER A 42 5.15 1.31 6.97
N GLN A 43 4.91 1.39 5.67
CA GLN A 43 3.82 2.18 5.09
C GLN A 43 2.67 1.29 4.65
N LYS A 44 1.45 1.77 4.84
CA LYS A 44 0.22 1.22 4.26
C LYS A 44 -0.52 2.37 3.59
N TRP A 45 -1.02 2.14 2.39
CA TRP A 45 -1.70 3.16 1.58
C TRP A 45 -3.09 2.68 1.18
N SER A 46 -4.09 3.49 1.50
CA SER A 46 -5.48 3.29 1.08
C SER A 46 -5.73 4.12 -0.18
N LEU A 47 -6.00 3.43 -1.29
CA LEU A 47 -6.15 4.04 -2.62
C LEU A 47 -7.54 3.76 -3.18
N GLU A 48 -8.12 4.74 -3.86
CA GLU A 48 -9.39 4.59 -4.56
C GLU A 48 -9.22 5.00 -6.03
N PHE A 49 -9.77 4.20 -6.94
CA PHE A 49 -9.80 4.47 -8.36
C PHE A 49 -11.25 4.45 -8.83
N THR A 50 -11.67 5.45 -9.59
CA THR A 50 -13.02 5.45 -10.18
C THR A 50 -12.93 5.74 -11.65
N GLY A 51 -13.69 5.00 -12.46
CA GLY A 51 -13.74 5.22 -13.90
C GLY A 51 -14.60 4.18 -14.60
N ARG A 52 -14.45 4.12 -15.92
CA ARG A 52 -15.15 3.16 -16.78
C ARG A 52 -14.69 1.72 -16.54
N GLY A 53 -15.51 0.76 -16.96
CA GLY A 53 -15.23 -0.66 -16.84
C GLY A 53 -13.86 -1.06 -17.39
N GLU A 54 -13.45 -0.55 -18.54
CA GLU A 54 -12.15 -0.86 -19.16
C GLU A 54 -10.96 -0.41 -18.28
N TYR A 55 -11.03 0.82 -17.78
CA TYR A 55 -9.99 1.40 -16.91
C TYR A 55 -9.84 0.60 -15.61
N ILE A 56 -10.97 0.30 -14.96
CA ILE A 56 -10.98 -0.40 -13.68
C ILE A 56 -10.59 -1.87 -13.85
N THR A 57 -10.97 -2.49 -14.97
CA THR A 57 -10.57 -3.86 -15.32
C THR A 57 -9.05 -3.96 -15.49
N ALA A 58 -8.41 -3.00 -16.17
CA ALA A 58 -6.96 -3.01 -16.35
C ALA A 58 -6.20 -2.95 -15.01
N ILE A 59 -6.65 -2.08 -14.08
CA ILE A 59 -6.07 -1.99 -12.74
C ILE A 59 -6.26 -3.30 -11.98
N ARG A 60 -7.48 -3.85 -12.01
CA ARG A 60 -7.80 -5.10 -11.33
C ARG A 60 -6.95 -6.26 -11.85
N GLN A 61 -6.80 -6.40 -13.16
CA GLN A 61 -5.98 -7.44 -13.78
C GLN A 61 -4.52 -7.34 -13.33
N PHE A 62 -3.96 -6.12 -13.24
CA PHE A 62 -2.61 -5.93 -12.70
C PHE A 62 -2.48 -6.48 -11.27
N ILE A 63 -3.43 -6.17 -10.40
CA ILE A 63 -3.43 -6.66 -9.01
C ILE A 63 -3.61 -8.18 -8.96
N ASP A 64 -4.52 -8.73 -9.77
CA ASP A 64 -4.79 -10.17 -9.84
C ASP A 64 -3.57 -10.97 -10.33
N LEU A 65 -2.80 -10.44 -11.29
CA LEU A 65 -1.54 -11.05 -11.76
C LEU A 65 -0.46 -11.16 -10.66
N HIS A 66 -0.51 -10.25 -9.68
CA HIS A 66 0.39 -10.25 -8.53
C HIS A 66 -0.10 -11.14 -7.39
N GLY A 67 -1.41 -11.42 -7.33
CA GLY A 67 -2.02 -12.42 -6.46
C GLY A 67 -1.78 -12.18 -4.96
N GLY A 68 -1.63 -10.92 -4.55
CA GLY A 68 -1.38 -10.54 -3.15
C GLY A 68 0.02 -10.85 -2.59
N ILE A 69 0.82 -11.64 -3.30
CA ILE A 69 2.12 -12.13 -2.81
C ILE A 69 3.28 -11.44 -3.53
N LYS A 70 3.15 -11.20 -4.84
CA LYS A 70 4.21 -10.56 -5.63
C LYS A 70 4.22 -9.07 -5.37
N ALA A 71 5.41 -8.52 -5.10
CA ALA A 71 5.58 -7.08 -4.96
C ALA A 71 5.78 -6.43 -6.35
N PHE A 72 5.24 -5.23 -6.49
CA PHE A 72 5.42 -4.35 -7.64
C PHE A 72 6.05 -3.03 -7.21
N GLN A 73 6.65 -2.31 -8.14
CA GLN A 73 7.14 -0.96 -7.92
C GLN A 73 5.98 0.03 -7.92
N TRP A 74 5.98 0.95 -6.96
CA TRP A 74 5.06 2.06 -6.94
C TRP A 74 5.75 3.30 -6.37
N LYS A 75 5.39 4.47 -6.89
CA LYS A 75 5.86 5.78 -6.41
C LYS A 75 4.74 6.42 -5.60
N PRO A 76 4.80 6.40 -4.25
CA PRO A 76 3.82 7.09 -3.44
C PRO A 76 3.99 8.61 -3.56
N PRO A 77 2.93 9.39 -3.25
CA PRO A 77 3.08 10.81 -2.98
C PRO A 77 4.16 11.08 -1.93
N LEU A 78 5.04 12.06 -2.18
CA LEU A 78 6.09 12.53 -1.26
C LEU A 78 7.15 11.48 -0.82
N GLU A 79 7.13 10.29 -1.38
CA GLU A 79 8.07 9.21 -1.05
C GLU A 79 8.81 8.72 -2.31
N PRO A 80 10.02 8.15 -2.18
CA PRO A 80 10.73 7.53 -3.29
C PRO A 80 9.99 6.28 -3.79
N VAL A 81 10.40 5.79 -4.97
CA VAL A 81 9.87 4.53 -5.50
C VAL A 81 10.19 3.40 -4.54
N GLY A 82 9.14 2.68 -4.11
CA GLY A 82 9.23 1.55 -3.21
C GLY A 82 8.60 0.29 -3.80
N LEU A 83 8.71 -0.81 -3.05
CA LEU A 83 8.01 -2.04 -3.37
C LEU A 83 6.77 -2.16 -2.50
N TYR A 84 5.65 -2.51 -3.12
CA TYR A 84 4.36 -2.67 -2.45
C TYR A 84 3.67 -3.95 -2.91
N ARG A 85 2.78 -4.45 -2.07
CA ARG A 85 1.89 -5.57 -2.35
C ARG A 85 0.46 -5.16 -2.04
N CYS A 86 -0.49 -5.74 -2.74
CA CYS A 86 -1.91 -5.52 -2.51
C CYS A 86 -2.61 -6.86 -2.28
N ALA A 87 -2.88 -7.19 -1.02
CA ALA A 87 -3.54 -8.44 -0.64
C ALA A 87 -5.06 -8.37 -0.79
N GLU A 88 -5.63 -7.17 -0.67
CA GLU A 88 -7.08 -6.94 -0.64
C GLU A 88 -7.47 -5.82 -1.59
N HIS A 89 -8.52 -6.08 -2.38
CA HIS A 89 -9.17 -5.10 -3.24
C HIS A 89 -10.70 -5.24 -3.17
N LYS A 90 -11.41 -4.12 -3.37
CA LYS A 90 -12.88 -4.10 -3.35
C LYS A 90 -13.41 -3.33 -4.56
N LEU A 91 -14.27 -3.96 -5.35
CA LEU A 91 -14.96 -3.35 -6.49
C LEU A 91 -16.39 -2.97 -6.10
N THR A 92 -16.79 -1.74 -6.42
CA THR A 92 -18.13 -1.20 -6.21
C THR A 92 -18.68 -0.67 -7.52
N PRO A 93 -19.71 -1.30 -8.12
CA PRO A 93 -20.40 -0.74 -9.28
C PRO A 93 -21.16 0.53 -8.89
N LEU A 94 -20.99 1.61 -9.66
CA LEU A 94 -21.66 2.91 -9.43
C LEU A 94 -22.81 3.16 -10.42
N GLY A 95 -23.02 2.24 -11.39
CA GLY A 95 -24.01 2.38 -12.45
C GLY A 95 -23.51 3.17 -13.66
N GLY A 96 -24.17 3.00 -14.81
CA GLY A 96 -23.81 3.70 -16.05
C GLY A 96 -22.37 3.43 -16.52
N ASP A 97 -21.92 2.18 -16.44
CA ASP A 97 -20.54 1.74 -16.75
C ASP A 97 -19.45 2.38 -15.87
N ASN A 98 -19.81 2.95 -14.72
CA ASN A 98 -18.84 3.46 -13.76
C ASN A 98 -18.63 2.48 -12.60
N TYR A 99 -17.39 2.37 -12.16
CA TYR A 99 -16.97 1.50 -11.07
C TYR A 99 -15.98 2.25 -10.17
N SER A 100 -16.02 1.96 -8.88
CA SER A 100 -14.98 2.32 -7.92
C SER A 100 -14.22 1.08 -7.46
N LEU A 101 -12.89 1.16 -7.44
CA LEU A 101 -11.98 0.12 -6.99
C LEU A 101 -11.15 0.66 -5.84
N SER A 102 -11.31 0.08 -4.66
CA SER A 102 -10.49 0.36 -3.48
C SER A 102 -9.36 -0.65 -3.37
N LEU A 103 -8.12 -0.17 -3.23
CA LEU A 103 -6.92 -0.98 -3.08
C LEU A 103 -6.21 -0.61 -1.78
N THR A 104 -5.65 -1.61 -1.10
CA THR A 104 -4.77 -1.39 0.06
C THR A 104 -3.35 -1.85 -0.27
N PHE A 105 -2.41 -0.92 -0.37
CA PHE A 105 -1.01 -1.24 -0.61
C PHE A 105 -0.27 -1.33 0.72
N THR A 106 0.49 -2.40 0.91
CA THR A 106 1.38 -2.58 2.07
C THR A 106 2.81 -2.63 1.56
N GLN A 107 3.70 -1.85 2.19
CA GLN A 107 5.11 -1.82 1.84
C GLN A 107 5.73 -3.22 1.99
N ALA A 108 6.46 -3.63 0.96
CA ALA A 108 7.18 -4.89 0.94
C ALA A 108 8.68 -4.61 0.89
N PHE A 109 9.45 -5.49 1.53
CA PHE A 109 10.89 -5.44 1.53
C PHE A 109 11.42 -6.65 0.75
N LYS A 110 12.47 -6.47 -0.04
CA LYS A 110 13.19 -7.62 -0.57
C LYS A 110 13.88 -8.32 0.61
N PRO A 111 13.83 -9.66 0.68
CA PRO A 111 14.64 -10.42 1.64
C PRO A 111 16.14 -10.18 1.38
#